data_AF-A0A645JLR6-F1
#
_entry.id   AF-A0A645JLR6-F1
#
_cell.length_a   1.000
_cell.length_b   1.000
_cell.length_c   1.000
_cell.angle_alpha   90.00
_cell.angle_beta   90.00
_cell.angle_gamma   90.00
#
_symmetry.space_group_name_H-M   'P 1'
#
loop_
_entity.id
_entity.type
_entity.pdbx_description
1 polymer ?
#
loop_
_entity_poly.entity_id
_entity_poly.type
_entity_poly.pdbx_seq_one_letter_code
_entity_poly.pdbx_strand_id
1 'polypeptide(L)'
;MNRVAISLYDVVKTTGEVKESFRFTYNGRRYDRLSLSEKIRAGMEVSELMKRLTGRNYPVFVDNMESVEDLANVQPTGQVIMAKFVPGAELSVRGKHRTAEKQAAA
;
A
#
# COMPACT_ATOMS: atom_id res chain seq x y z
N MET A 1 2.69 -7.99 -4.76
CA MET A 1 2.66 -8.04 -3.29
C MET A 1 3.74 -8.99 -2.82
N ASN A 2 4.86 -8.41 -2.40
CA ASN A 2 6.10 -9.10 -2.13
C ASN A 2 7.13 -8.22 -1.39
N ARG A 3 6.76 -7.00 -0.95
CA ARG A 3 7.70 -6.09 -0.24
C ARG A 3 7.35 -5.93 1.23
N VAL A 4 6.07 -6.03 1.60
CA VAL A 4 5.65 -6.03 3.01
C VAL A 4 5.81 -7.40 3.63
N ALA A 5 6.43 -7.46 4.80
CA ALA A 5 6.37 -8.62 5.69
C ALA A 5 5.87 -8.21 7.09
N ILE A 6 5.07 -9.09 7.69
CA ILE A 6 4.52 -8.93 9.03
C ILE A 6 5.08 -10.04 9.92
N SER A 7 5.76 -9.66 11.00
CA SER A 7 6.20 -10.58 12.05
C SER A 7 5.26 -10.45 13.25
N LEU A 8 4.66 -11.56 13.69
CA LEU A 8 3.80 -11.61 14.88
C LEU A 8 4.56 -12.02 16.15
N TYR A 9 5.85 -12.29 16.00
CA TYR A 9 6.72 -12.69 17.08
C TYR A 9 8.18 -12.37 16.76
N ASP A 10 8.98 -12.32 17.81
CA ASP A 10 10.42 -12.12 17.77
C ASP A 10 11.10 -13.28 18.47
N VAL A 11 12.13 -13.83 17.85
CA VAL A 11 12.99 -14.82 18.50
C VAL A 11 14.16 -14.08 19.15
N VAL A 12 14.27 -14.20 20.48
CA VAL A 12 15.41 -13.68 21.24
C VAL A 12 16.63 -14.50 20.87
N LYS A 13 17.56 -13.91 20.12
CA LYS A 13 18.71 -14.66 19.54
C LYS A 13 19.58 -15.37 20.59
N THR A 14 19.66 -14.84 21.81
CA THR A 14 20.49 -15.38 22.88
C THR A 14 19.84 -16.55 23.63
N THR A 15 18.53 -16.51 23.82
CA THR A 15 17.80 -17.51 24.64
C THR A 15 16.93 -18.45 23.81
N GLY A 16 16.65 -18.11 22.54
CA GLY A 16 15.68 -18.82 21.69
C GLY A 16 14.22 -18.55 22.04
N GLU A 17 13.94 -17.73 23.07
CA GLU A 17 12.60 -17.42 23.52
C GLU A 17 11.80 -16.68 22.44
N VAL A 18 10.55 -17.11 22.23
CA VAL A 18 9.61 -16.44 21.32
C VAL A 18 8.83 -15.41 22.11
N LYS A 19 8.96 -14.14 21.72
CA LYS A 19 8.20 -13.03 22.29
C LYS A 19 7.14 -12.58 21.31
N GLU A 20 5.93 -12.39 21.78
CA GLU A 20 4.87 -11.79 20.98
C GLU A 20 5.31 -10.39 20.51
N SER A 21 5.12 -10.13 19.22
CA SER A 21 5.47 -8.84 18.63
C SER A 21 4.53 -8.52 17.48
N PHE A 22 4.55 -7.27 17.01
CA PHE A 22 3.85 -6.93 15.78
C PHE A 22 4.71 -5.96 15.00
N ARG A 23 5.52 -6.50 14.07
CA ARG A 23 6.47 -5.72 13.29
C ARG A 23 6.17 -5.77 11.82
N PHE A 24 6.11 -4.59 11.21
CA PHE A 24 6.05 -4.42 9.77
C PHE A 24 7.43 -4.09 9.22
N THR A 25 7.79 -4.76 8.13
CA THR A 25 8.90 -4.36 7.29
C THR A 25 8.42 -4.11 5.87
N TYR A 26 9.13 -3.24 5.17
CA TYR A 26 8.95 -2.98 3.74
C TYR A 26 10.34 -2.99 3.09
N ASN A 27 10.56 -3.86 2.10
CA ASN A 27 11.88 -4.11 1.52
C ASN A 27 12.96 -4.39 2.59
N GLY A 28 12.61 -5.19 3.61
CA GLY A 28 13.52 -5.55 4.71
C GLY A 28 13.83 -4.42 5.70
N ARG A 29 13.31 -3.20 5.49
CA ARG A 29 13.48 -2.06 6.41
C ARG A 29 12.28 -1.96 7.34
N ARG A 30 12.52 -1.62 8.61
CA ARG A 30 11.45 -1.43 9.60
C ARG A 30 10.55 -0.26 9.22
N TYR A 31 9.25 -0.40 9.46
CA TYR A 31 8.25 0.60 9.12
C TYR A 31 8.52 2.00 9.71
N ASP A 32 9.05 2.07 10.93
CA ASP A 32 9.41 3.34 11.59
C ASP A 32 10.52 4.12 10.85
N ARG A 33 11.32 3.44 10.02
CA ARG A 33 12.44 4.03 9.26
C ARG A 33 12.10 4.32 7.81
N LEU A 34 10.87 4.05 7.39
CA LEU A 34 10.43 4.29 6.02
C LEU A 34 10.14 5.77 5.79
N SER A 35 10.42 6.23 4.57
CA SER A 35 9.96 7.54 4.09
C SER A 35 8.43 7.57 3.99
N LEU A 36 7.84 8.76 3.84
CA LEU A 36 6.40 8.90 3.66
C LEU A 36 5.88 8.08 2.45
N SER A 37 6.58 8.16 1.32
CA SER A 37 6.21 7.42 0.10
C SER A 37 6.30 5.90 0.27
N GLU A 38 7.30 5.43 1.02
CA GLU A 38 7.44 4.02 1.38
C GLU A 38 6.32 3.57 2.31
N LYS A 39 5.96 4.36 3.32
CA LYS A 39 4.84 4.07 4.24
C LYS A 39 3.51 3.97 3.51
N ILE A 40 3.25 4.86 2.56
CA ILE A 40 2.04 4.85 1.73
C ILE A 40 1.98 3.56 0.91
N ARG A 41 3.06 3.22 0.18
CA ARG A 41 3.10 1.99 -0.62
C ARG A 41 2.95 0.73 0.23
N ALA A 42 3.62 0.68 1.39
CA ALA A 42 3.50 -0.42 2.34
C ALA A 42 2.05 -0.55 2.85
N GLY A 43 1.40 0.56 3.21
CA GLY A 43 0.00 0.58 3.64
C GLY A 43 -0.96 0.07 2.55
N MET A 44 -0.74 0.48 1.30
CA MET A 44 -1.54 -0.06 0.20
C MET A 44 -1.33 -1.56 0.01
N GLU A 45 -0.11 -2.07 0.14
CA GLU A 45 0.16 -3.51 0.04
C GLU A 45 -0.50 -4.31 1.17
N VAL A 46 -0.50 -3.77 2.40
CA VAL A 46 -1.27 -4.32 3.53
C VAL A 46 -2.76 -4.31 3.22
N SER A 47 -3.27 -3.24 2.60
CA SER A 47 -4.69 -3.18 2.21
C SER A 47 -5.05 -4.33 1.26
N GLU A 48 -4.17 -4.67 0.34
CA GLU A 48 -4.41 -5.77 -0.59
C GLU A 48 -4.28 -7.16 0.05
N LEU A 49 -3.40 -7.32 1.05
CA LEU A 49 -3.39 -8.50 1.90
C LEU A 49 -4.73 -8.67 2.63
N MET A 50 -5.22 -7.60 3.26
CA MET A 50 -6.47 -7.62 4.01
C MET A 50 -7.69 -7.91 3.13
N LYS A 51 -7.72 -7.42 1.87
CA LYS A 51 -8.75 -7.79 0.89
C LYS A 51 -8.79 -9.30 0.64
N ARG A 52 -7.62 -9.91 0.41
CA ARG A 52 -7.49 -11.35 0.17
C ARG A 52 -7.88 -12.18 1.39
N LEU A 53 -7.43 -11.78 2.59
CA LEU A 53 -7.74 -12.49 3.84
C LEU A 53 -9.23 -12.43 4.19
N THR A 54 -9.90 -11.31 3.91
CA THR A 54 -11.31 -11.11 4.25
C THR A 54 -12.28 -11.49 3.13
N GLY A 55 -11.78 -11.72 1.91
CA GLY A 55 -12.61 -11.94 0.72
C GLY A 55 -13.43 -10.70 0.31
N ARG A 56 -13.04 -9.50 0.75
CA ARG A 56 -13.77 -8.25 0.49
C ARG A 56 -12.95 -7.30 -0.37
N ASN A 57 -13.59 -6.67 -1.34
CA ASN A 57 -12.98 -5.64 -2.18
C ASN A 57 -13.50 -4.25 -1.78
N TYR A 58 -12.84 -3.61 -0.81
CA TYR A 58 -13.17 -2.26 -0.36
C TYR A 58 -12.38 -1.18 -1.13
N PRO A 59 -12.95 0.03 -1.30
CA PRO A 59 -12.22 1.17 -1.84
C PRO A 59 -11.07 1.55 -0.89
N VAL A 60 -9.95 1.98 -1.47
CA VAL A 60 -8.77 2.44 -0.70
C VAL A 60 -8.59 3.93 -0.93
N PHE A 61 -8.62 4.71 0.15
CA PHE A 61 -8.27 6.13 0.13
C PHE A 61 -6.79 6.29 0.43
N VAL A 62 -6.08 7.02 -0.42
CA VAL A 62 -4.64 7.28 -0.29
C VAL A 62 -4.43 8.78 -0.24
N ASP A 63 -3.93 9.27 0.88
CA ASP A 63 -3.58 10.67 1.10
C ASP A 63 -2.09 10.93 0.86
N ASN A 64 -1.71 12.19 0.73
CA ASN A 64 -0.35 12.66 0.45
C ASN A 64 0.23 12.09 -0.86
N MET A 65 -0.61 11.94 -1.89
CA MET A 65 -0.17 11.39 -3.18
C MET A 65 0.82 12.28 -3.93
N GLU A 66 1.00 13.54 -3.55
CA GLU A 66 2.11 14.38 -4.04
C GLU A 66 3.48 13.85 -3.61
N SER A 67 3.54 13.00 -2.58
CA SER A 67 4.77 12.36 -2.11
C SER A 67 5.10 11.05 -2.87
N VAL A 68 4.24 10.59 -3.78
CA VAL A 68 4.39 9.31 -4.48
C VAL A 68 4.40 9.52 -5.99
N GLU A 69 5.54 9.27 -6.62
CA GLU A 69 5.73 9.44 -8.07
C GLU A 69 4.90 8.42 -8.89
N ASP A 70 5.02 7.13 -8.57
CA ASP A 70 4.24 6.06 -9.19
C ASP A 70 3.73 5.02 -8.17
N LEU A 71 2.65 4.34 -8.59
CA LEU A 71 2.02 3.22 -7.90
C LEU A 71 2.19 1.88 -8.64
N ALA A 72 3.09 1.80 -9.64
CA ALA A 72 3.23 0.63 -10.50
C ALA A 72 3.54 -0.66 -9.70
N ASN A 73 4.20 -0.49 -8.57
CA ASN A 73 4.60 -1.58 -7.68
C ASN A 73 3.45 -2.17 -6.85
N VAL A 74 2.39 -1.41 -6.57
CA VAL A 74 1.32 -1.83 -5.64
C VAL A 74 0.25 -2.63 -6.36
N GLN A 75 -0.07 -2.27 -7.61
CA GLN A 75 -1.14 -2.88 -8.42
C GLN A 75 -2.45 -3.09 -7.63
N PRO A 76 -3.06 -2.01 -7.11
CA PRO A 76 -4.21 -2.13 -6.23
C PRO A 76 -5.41 -2.75 -6.94
N THR A 77 -6.15 -3.61 -6.25
CA THR A 77 -7.39 -4.19 -6.76
C THR A 77 -8.58 -3.28 -6.39
N GLY A 78 -9.55 -3.15 -7.29
CA GLY A 78 -10.75 -2.33 -7.03
C GLY A 78 -10.52 -0.82 -7.16
N GLN A 79 -11.36 -0.03 -6.47
CA GLN A 79 -11.33 1.43 -6.55
C GLN A 79 -10.27 2.02 -5.63
N VAL A 80 -9.50 2.99 -6.14
CA VAL A 80 -8.55 3.79 -5.35
C VAL A 80 -8.91 5.27 -5.50
N ILE A 81 -9.03 5.95 -4.37
CA ILE A 81 -9.25 7.39 -4.27
C ILE A 81 -7.93 8.02 -3.85
N MET A 82 -7.37 8.86 -4.70
CA MET A 82 -6.06 9.48 -4.49
C MET A 82 -6.25 10.96 -4.18
N ALA A 83 -5.82 11.39 -2.99
CA ALA A 83 -5.79 12.80 -2.59
C ALA A 83 -4.34 13.30 -2.64
N LYS A 84 -4.15 14.46 -3.27
CA LYS A 84 -2.86 15.15 -3.32
C LYS A 84 -3.03 16.62 -2.99
N PHE A 85 -2.04 17.19 -2.33
CA PHE A 85 -1.96 18.62 -2.14
C PHE A 85 -1.31 19.29 -3.35
N VAL A 86 -1.91 20.39 -3.83
CA VAL A 86 -1.35 21.25 -4.88
C VAL A 86 -1.46 22.70 -4.41
N PRO A 87 -0.35 23.37 -4.08
CA PRO A 87 -0.36 24.74 -3.61
C PRO A 87 -1.08 25.69 -4.58
N GLY A 88 -2.02 26.49 -4.06
CA GLY A 88 -2.74 27.50 -4.86
C GLY A 88 -3.78 26.96 -5.84
N ALA A 89 -4.04 25.66 -5.86
CA ALA A 89 -5.10 25.07 -6.68
C ALA A 89 -6.44 25.02 -5.92
N GLU A 90 -7.54 25.24 -6.63
CA GLU A 90 -8.89 24.96 -6.10
C GLU A 90 -9.12 23.46 -5.91
N LEU A 91 -9.99 23.13 -4.95
CA LEU A 91 -10.43 21.75 -4.73
C LEU A 91 -11.12 21.22 -5.98
N SER A 92 -10.59 20.14 -6.54
CA SER A 92 -11.16 19.48 -7.71
C SER A 92 -11.13 17.97 -7.57
N VAL A 93 -12.15 17.31 -8.14
CA VAL A 93 -12.24 15.85 -8.21
C VAL A 93 -12.14 15.44 -9.68
N ARG A 94 -11.24 14.52 -9.99
CA ARG A 94 -11.02 14.01 -11.35
C ARG A 94 -11.12 12.49 -11.36
N GLY A 95 -12.03 11.94 -12.15
CA GLY A 95 -12.08 10.52 -12.42
C GLY A 95 -10.98 10.11 -13.40
N LYS A 96 -10.26 9.01 -13.11
CA LYS A 96 -9.47 8.32 -14.13
C LYS A 96 -10.38 7.32 -14.83
N HIS A 97 -10.85 7.62 -16.05
CA HIS A 97 -11.54 6.62 -16.86
C HIS A 97 -10.56 5.47 -17.16
N ARG A 98 -11.02 4.22 -17.03
CA ARG A 98 -10.32 3.10 -17.68
C ARG A 98 -10.37 3.36 -19.19
N THR A 99 -9.23 3.57 -19.82
CA THR A 99 -9.12 3.33 -21.26
C THR A 99 -9.50 1.87 -21.46
N ALA A 100 -10.65 1.62 -22.07
CA ALA A 100 -11.03 0.27 -22.46
C ALA A 100 -9.93 -0.27 -23.37
N GLU A 101 -9.20 -1.29 -22.92
CA GLU A 101 -8.44 -2.15 -23.82
C GLU A 101 -9.47 -2.66 -24.85
N LYS A 102 -9.33 -2.20 -26.10
CA LYS A 102 -10.07 -2.76 -27.22
C LYS A 102 -9.84 -4.27 -27.17
N GLN A 103 -10.90 -5.03 -26.94
CA GLN A 103 -10.98 -6.42 -27.33
C GLN A 103 -10.66 -6.50 -28.83
N ALA A 104 -9.40 -6.76 -29.15
CA ALA A 104 -8.96 -7.24 -30.44
C ALA A 104 -8.57 -8.70 -30.25
N ALA A 105 -9.59 -9.54 -30.14
CA ALA A 105 -9.51 -10.96 -30.43
C ALA A 105 -10.74 -11.28 -31.28
N ALA A 106 -10.54 -11.15 -32.59
CA ALA A 106 -11.36 -11.77 -33.62
C ALA A 106 -10.83 -13.18 -33.87
#